data_AF-A0A502GW22-F1
#
_entry.id   AF-A0A502GW22-F1
#
_cell.length_a   1.000
_cell.length_b   1.000
_cell.length_c   1.000
_cell.angle_alpha   90.00
_cell.angle_beta   90.00
_cell.angle_gamma   90.00
#
_symmetry.space_group_name_H-M   'P 1'
#
loop_
_entity.id
_entity.type
_entity.pdbx_description
1 polymer ?
#
loop_
_entity_poly.entity_id
_entity_poly.type
_entity_poly.pdbx_seq_one_letter_code
_entity_poly.pdbx_strand_id
1 'polypeptide(L)'
;MRAAMTAEELFQDLRHLPAAERQKFFVILSTKAFSEDSDSTHEEVFGHLAEDEFTSAEAAEYLEVSPSTFRRFLKKQQLLPSSTVGRNLLFAVPTLKAFKKALKTAKG
;
A
#
# COMPACT_ATOMS: atom_id res chain seq x y z
N MET A 1 31.01 -9.78 -12.16
CA MET A 1 30.16 -10.69 -11.35
C MET A 1 30.93 -11.04 -10.10
N ARG A 2 30.46 -10.66 -8.90
CA ARG A 2 30.96 -11.29 -7.66
C ARG A 2 30.34 -12.68 -7.62
N ALA A 3 31.16 -13.73 -7.55
CA ALA A 3 30.67 -15.08 -7.30
C ALA A 3 29.88 -15.04 -5.98
N ALA A 4 28.70 -15.64 -5.96
CA ALA A 4 27.93 -15.76 -4.74
C ALA A 4 28.76 -16.59 -3.75
N MET A 5 28.98 -16.04 -2.57
CA MET A 5 29.65 -16.73 -1.48
C MET A 5 28.87 -18.01 -1.15
N THR A 6 29.58 -19.13 -1.03
CA THR A 6 28.95 -20.42 -0.75
C THR A 6 28.52 -20.51 0.72
N ALA A 7 27.57 -21.40 1.02
CA ALA A 7 27.13 -21.64 2.39
C ALA A 7 28.29 -22.17 3.26
N GLU A 8 29.15 -22.99 2.66
CA GLU A 8 30.35 -23.53 3.28
C GLU A 8 31.36 -22.42 3.61
N GLU A 9 31.63 -21.50 2.68
CA GLU A 9 32.51 -20.35 2.93
C GLU A 9 31.97 -19.45 4.04
N LEU A 10 30.65 -19.19 4.06
CA LEU A 10 30.01 -18.45 5.15
C LEU A 10 30.16 -19.14 6.49
N PHE A 11 29.97 -20.45 6.52
CA PHE A 11 30.17 -21.22 7.73
C PHE A 11 31.61 -21.11 8.23
N GLN A 12 32.61 -21.17 7.32
CA GLN A 12 34.01 -20.98 7.67
C GLN A 12 34.25 -19.62 8.32
N ASP A 13 33.76 -18.54 7.73
CA ASP A 13 33.92 -17.19 8.25
C ASP A 13 33.28 -17.04 9.65
N LEU A 14 32.11 -17.65 9.87
CA LEU A 14 31.47 -17.66 11.18
C LEU A 14 32.31 -18.38 12.25
N ARG A 15 33.07 -19.43 11.90
CA ARG A 15 33.95 -20.12 12.87
C ARG A 15 35.05 -19.22 13.42
N HIS A 16 35.47 -18.21 12.65
CA HIS A 16 36.50 -17.26 13.06
C HIS A 16 35.97 -16.14 13.96
N LEU A 17 34.65 -15.98 14.08
CA LEU A 17 34.05 -14.96 14.95
C LEU A 17 34.06 -15.37 16.43
N PRO A 18 34.29 -14.41 17.35
CA PRO A 18 34.08 -14.62 18.78
C PRO A 18 32.65 -15.09 19.08
N ALA A 19 32.47 -15.85 20.16
CA ALA A 19 31.17 -16.44 20.51
C ALA A 19 30.03 -15.40 20.59
N ALA A 20 30.31 -14.22 21.16
CA ALA A 20 29.33 -13.14 21.26
C ALA A 20 28.89 -12.59 19.88
N GLU A 21 29.81 -12.46 18.93
CA GLU A 21 29.50 -11.96 17.58
C GLU A 21 28.78 -13.00 16.74
N ARG A 22 29.12 -14.30 16.89
CA ARG A 22 28.34 -15.39 16.28
C ARG A 22 26.88 -15.35 16.73
N GLN A 23 26.65 -15.16 18.04
CA GLN A 23 25.29 -15.12 18.58
C GLN A 23 24.52 -13.90 18.07
N LYS A 24 25.14 -12.72 18.00
CA LYS A 24 24.54 -11.52 17.38
C LYS A 24 24.21 -11.74 15.91
N PHE A 25 25.10 -12.40 15.15
CA PHE A 25 24.85 -12.71 13.74
C PHE A 25 23.60 -13.56 13.56
N PHE A 26 23.41 -14.63 14.36
CA PHE A 26 22.21 -15.45 14.29
C PHE A 26 20.93 -14.68 14.61
N VAL A 27 20.98 -13.77 15.59
CA VAL A 27 19.86 -12.87 15.88
C VAL A 27 19.54 -12.00 14.66
N ILE A 28 20.54 -11.36 14.05
CA ILE A 28 20.36 -10.53 12.86
C ILE A 28 19.82 -11.34 11.67
N LEU A 29 20.34 -12.55 11.45
CA LEU A 29 19.90 -13.45 10.38
C LEU A 29 18.41 -13.82 10.58
N SER A 30 18.04 -14.25 11.78
CA SER A 30 16.64 -14.63 12.09
C SER A 30 15.66 -13.47 11.97
N THR A 31 16.12 -12.23 12.20
CA THR A 31 15.29 -11.03 12.20
C THR A 31 15.25 -10.28 10.87
N LYS A 32 16.12 -10.61 9.92
CA LYS A 32 16.22 -9.86 8.66
C LYS A 32 16.29 -10.72 7.40
N ALA A 33 16.78 -11.96 7.48
CA ALA A 33 16.94 -12.80 6.30
C ALA A 33 15.68 -13.59 5.94
N PHE A 34 14.76 -13.73 6.89
CA PHE A 34 13.50 -14.48 6.74
C PHE A 34 12.26 -13.64 7.06
N SER A 35 12.46 -12.39 7.46
CA SER A 35 11.37 -11.42 7.55
C SER A 35 10.97 -11.07 6.11
N GLU A 36 9.68 -11.17 5.81
CA GLU A 36 9.05 -10.82 4.53
C GLU A 36 9.11 -9.31 4.22
N ASP A 37 10.15 -8.61 4.71
CA ASP A 37 10.40 -7.19 4.46
C ASP A 37 11.14 -7.02 3.13
N SER A 38 10.50 -7.38 2.02
CA SER A 38 10.75 -6.72 0.73
C SER A 38 9.65 -7.06 -0.26
N ASP A 39 8.60 -6.25 -0.20
CA ASP A 39 7.50 -6.13 -1.17
C ASP A 39 6.22 -6.87 -0.78
N SER A 40 5.62 -6.53 0.37
CA SER A 40 4.18 -6.73 0.54
C SER A 40 3.49 -6.13 -0.69
N THR A 41 2.81 -6.98 -1.45
CA THR A 41 2.16 -6.54 -2.67
C THR A 41 1.09 -5.50 -2.34
N HIS A 42 0.78 -4.61 -3.28
CA HIS A 42 -0.31 -3.64 -3.09
C HIS A 42 -1.63 -4.34 -2.71
N GLU A 43 -1.83 -5.58 -3.17
CA GLU A 43 -2.97 -6.42 -2.82
C GLU A 43 -2.94 -6.91 -1.37
N GLU A 44 -1.78 -7.34 -0.86
CA GLU A 44 -1.66 -7.76 0.54
C GLU A 44 -1.84 -6.59 1.52
N VAL A 45 -1.37 -5.40 1.15
CA VAL A 45 -1.48 -4.21 2.00
C VAL A 45 -2.82 -3.51 1.86
N PHE A 46 -3.37 -3.42 0.64
CA PHE A 46 -4.53 -2.59 0.34
C PHE A 46 -5.67 -3.33 -0.38
N GLY A 47 -5.58 -4.65 -0.59
CA GLY A 47 -6.65 -5.44 -1.22
C GLY A 47 -7.96 -5.37 -0.44
N HIS A 48 -7.89 -5.21 0.89
CA HIS A 48 -9.06 -4.95 1.72
C HIS A 48 -9.78 -3.63 1.39
N LEU A 49 -9.06 -2.63 0.85
CA LEU A 49 -9.64 -1.35 0.40
C LEU A 49 -10.20 -1.43 -1.02
N ALA A 50 -9.94 -2.51 -1.76
CA ALA A 50 -10.36 -2.63 -3.16
C ALA A 50 -11.88 -2.68 -3.31
N GLU A 51 -12.58 -3.25 -2.33
CA GLU A 51 -14.04 -3.35 -2.29
C GLU A 51 -14.69 -2.43 -1.25
N ASP A 52 -13.90 -1.53 -0.65
CA ASP A 52 -14.37 -0.69 0.45
C ASP A 52 -15.16 0.52 -0.07
N GLU A 53 -15.98 1.10 0.80
CA GLU A 53 -16.75 2.30 0.49
C GLU A 53 -16.33 3.48 1.35
N PHE A 54 -16.08 4.61 0.70
CA PHE A 54 -15.70 5.84 1.37
C PHE A 54 -16.90 6.74 1.60
N THR A 55 -16.93 7.40 2.75
CA THR A 55 -17.84 8.52 3.01
C THR A 55 -17.55 9.69 2.06
N SER A 56 -18.47 10.64 2.00
CA SER A 56 -18.28 11.86 1.20
C SER A 56 -17.02 12.67 1.60
N ALA A 57 -16.58 12.59 2.86
CA ALA A 57 -15.38 13.28 3.33
C ALA A 57 -14.11 12.56 2.84
N GLU A 58 -14.03 11.26 3.07
CA GLU A 58 -12.92 10.40 2.61
C GLU A 58 -12.80 10.39 1.09
N ALA A 59 -13.92 10.38 0.36
CA ALA A 59 -13.92 10.46 -1.10
C ALA A 59 -13.36 11.80 -1.62
N ALA A 60 -13.66 12.91 -0.94
CA ALA A 60 -13.09 14.22 -1.30
C ALA A 60 -11.57 14.26 -1.04
N GLU A 61 -11.14 13.68 0.08
CA GLU A 61 -9.71 13.53 0.42
C GLU A 61 -8.98 12.62 -0.57
N TYR A 62 -9.54 11.46 -0.90
CA TYR A 62 -8.98 10.52 -1.87
C TYR A 62 -8.79 11.18 -3.25
N LEU A 63 -9.74 12.00 -3.68
CA LEU A 63 -9.67 12.74 -4.94
C LEU A 63 -8.77 13.98 -4.87
N GLU A 64 -8.23 14.32 -3.69
CA GLU A 64 -7.40 15.50 -3.43
C GLU A 64 -8.10 16.81 -3.86
N VAL A 65 -9.40 16.93 -3.55
CA VAL A 65 -10.21 18.12 -3.87
C VAL A 65 -10.91 18.66 -2.64
N SER A 66 -11.27 19.95 -2.69
CA SER A 66 -12.09 20.55 -1.64
C SER A 66 -13.50 19.90 -1.57
N PRO A 67 -14.14 19.85 -0.39
CA PRO A 67 -15.51 19.34 -0.26
C PRO A 67 -16.52 20.07 -1.16
N SER A 68 -16.32 21.36 -1.41
CA SER A 68 -17.16 22.15 -2.33
C SER A 68 -17.00 21.69 -3.79
N THR A 69 -15.79 21.34 -4.21
CA THR A 69 -15.53 20.77 -5.54
C THR A 69 -16.12 19.37 -5.65
N PHE A 70 -15.99 18.54 -4.62
CA PHE A 70 -16.60 17.21 -4.58
C PHE A 70 -18.13 17.29 -4.74
N ARG A 71 -18.80 18.15 -3.97
CA ARG A 71 -20.26 18.39 -4.11
C ARG A 71 -20.65 18.84 -5.53
N ARG A 72 -19.78 19.59 -6.21
CA ARG A 72 -20.00 20.00 -7.61
C ARG A 72 -19.97 18.82 -8.57
N PHE A 73 -19.09 17.83 -8.35
CA PHE A 73 -19.09 16.59 -9.15
C PHE A 73 -20.39 15.82 -8.99
N LEU A 74 -20.91 15.71 -7.76
CA LEU A 74 -22.21 15.08 -7.48
C LEU A 74 -23.36 15.81 -8.17
N LYS A 75 -23.40 17.16 -8.06
CA LYS A 75 -24.44 17.97 -8.73
C LYS A 75 -24.43 17.82 -10.26
N LYS A 76 -23.25 17.64 -10.84
CA LYS A 76 -23.08 17.42 -12.29
C LYS A 76 -23.26 15.94 -12.69
N GLN A 77 -23.60 15.07 -11.74
CA GLN A 77 -23.73 13.62 -11.94
C GLN A 77 -22.47 12.97 -12.55
N GLN A 78 -21.30 13.59 -12.34
CA GLN A 78 -20.02 13.05 -12.79
C GLN A 78 -19.51 11.93 -11.88
N LEU A 79 -20.01 11.90 -10.65
CA LEU A 79 -19.74 10.89 -9.65
C LEU A 79 -21.06 10.59 -8.94
N LEU A 80 -21.35 9.30 -8.75
CA LEU A 80 -22.58 8.82 -8.11
C LEU A 80 -22.21 7.96 -6.89
N PRO A 81 -23.00 8.02 -5.82
CA PRO A 81 -22.83 7.13 -4.68
C PRO A 81 -23.13 5.67 -5.08
N SER A 82 -22.36 4.74 -4.54
CA SER A 82 -22.58 3.29 -4.71
C SER A 82 -23.67 2.79 -3.77
N SER A 83 -23.68 3.31 -2.54
CA SER A 83 -24.67 2.97 -1.53
C SER A 83 -24.99 4.18 -0.65
N THR A 84 -26.02 4.03 0.19
CA THR A 84 -26.42 5.06 1.15
C THR A 84 -26.76 4.43 2.48
N VAL A 85 -26.17 4.97 3.56
CA VAL A 85 -26.47 4.55 4.94
C VAL A 85 -27.13 5.73 5.65
N GLY A 86 -28.44 5.66 5.79
CA GLY A 86 -29.24 6.78 6.30
C GLY A 86 -29.15 8.01 5.39
N ARG A 87 -28.50 9.08 5.86
CA ARG A 87 -28.22 10.29 5.06
C ARG A 87 -26.79 10.35 4.50
N ASN A 88 -25.96 9.38 4.85
CA ASN A 88 -24.57 9.35 4.42
C ASN A 88 -24.50 8.66 3.05
N LEU A 89 -23.85 9.34 2.11
CA LEU A 89 -23.53 8.81 0.79
C LEU A 89 -22.18 8.11 0.87
N LEU A 90 -22.15 6.88 0.37
CA LEU A 90 -20.96 6.06 0.28
C LEU A 90 -20.54 5.88 -1.18
N PHE A 91 -19.22 5.77 -1.39
CA PHE A 91 -18.60 5.75 -2.70
C PHE A 91 -17.59 4.62 -2.79
N ALA A 92 -17.85 3.67 -3.68
CA ALA A 92 -16.94 2.57 -3.96
C ALA A 92 -15.55 3.09 -4.40
N VAL A 93 -14.50 2.60 -3.74
CA VAL A 93 -13.10 2.95 -4.04
C VAL A 93 -12.73 2.70 -5.52
N PRO A 94 -13.17 1.62 -6.20
CA PRO A 94 -12.90 1.42 -7.62
C PRO A 94 -13.43 2.56 -8.50
N THR A 95 -14.62 3.07 -8.20
CA THR A 95 -15.23 4.19 -8.93
C THR A 95 -14.44 5.47 -8.71
N LEU A 96 -14.01 5.75 -7.47
CA LEU A 96 -13.17 6.90 -7.15
C LEU A 96 -11.81 6.81 -7.86
N LYS A 97 -11.19 5.63 -7.92
CA LYS A 97 -9.93 5.37 -8.61
C LYS A 97 -10.05 5.66 -10.11
N ALA A 98 -11.10 5.15 -10.76
CA ALA A 98 -11.38 5.40 -12.17
C ALA A 98 -11.61 6.89 -12.44
N PHE A 99 -12.38 7.57 -11.58
CA PHE A 99 -12.66 9.00 -11.69
C PHE A 99 -11.39 9.85 -11.50
N LYS A 100 -10.54 9.53 -10.51
CA LYS A 100 -9.25 10.20 -10.28
C LYS A 100 -8.34 10.10 -11.51
N LYS A 101 -8.32 8.94 -12.17
CA LYS A 101 -7.57 8.73 -13.42
C LYS A 101 -8.11 9.61 -14.56
N ALA A 102 -9.43 9.68 -14.73
CA ALA A 102 -10.07 10.53 -15.74
C ALA A 102 -9.81 12.03 -15.51
N LEU A 103 -9.79 12.49 -14.26
CA LEU A 103 -9.44 13.86 -13.89
C LEU A 103 -8.00 14.22 -14.26
N LYS A 104 -7.05 13.29 -14.09
CA LYS A 104 -5.65 13.49 -14.47
C LYS A 104 -5.49 13.60 -15.99
N THR A 105 -6.18 12.76 -16.76
CA THR A 105 -6.12 12.81 -18.23
C THR A 105 -6.78 14.05 -18.82
N ALA A 106 -7.79 14.63 -18.17
CA ALA A 106 -8.46 15.85 -18.65
C ALA A 106 -7.72 17.15 -18.31
N LYS A 107 -6.68 17.08 -17.47
CA LYS A 107 -5.84 18.22 -17.08
C LYS A 107 -4.53 18.32 -17.88
N GLY A 108 -4.19 17.28 -18.64
CA GLY A 108 -3.07 17.27 -19.59
C GLY A 108 -3.56 17.55 -21.01
#